data_AF-Q8LS82-F1
#
_entry.id   AF-Q8LS82-F1
#
_cell.length_a   1.000
_cell.length_b   1.000
_cell.length_c   1.000
_cell.angle_alpha   90.00
_cell.angle_beta   90.00
_cell.angle_gamma   90.00
#
_symmetry.space_group_name_H-M   'P 1'
#
loop_
_entity.id
_entity.type
_entity.pdbx_description
1 polymer ?
#
loop_
_entity_poly.entity_id
_entity_poly.type
_entity_poly.pdbx_seq_one_letter_code
_entity_poly.pdbx_strand_id
1 'polypeptide(L)'
;GGLGDVLGGLPPAMAANGHRVMTVSPRYDQYKDAWDTGVPVEIEVGGRVETVRFFHCYKRGVDRVFVDHPSFLERVWGKTGSKIYGPSAGEDYKDNQFRFSLLCQAALEAPRVLNLNSNKYFSGPYGDEVVFIANDWHTALLPCYLKAIYKPKGIYENAKVVFCIHNIAYQGRFPISDFSVLNLPENLKGSFDFIDGYNKPVKGRKINWMKAGILESDRVVTVSPFYAQELVSGEDKGVELDNIIRRTGITGIVNGMDVQEWNPATDKYLDTKYDNTTVLDAKPLVKEALQAEVGLPVDRNIPVIGFIGRLEE
;
A
#
# COMPACT_ATOMS: atom_id res chain seq x y z
N GLY A 1 9.15 -0.60 -4.26
CA GLY A 1 8.67 -1.98 -4.51
C GLY A 1 7.25 -1.91 -5.04
N GLY A 2 6.71 -3.02 -5.54
CA GLY A 2 5.49 -3.02 -6.37
C GLY A 2 4.25 -2.35 -5.75
N LEU A 3 4.10 -2.34 -4.42
CA LEU A 3 3.00 -1.62 -3.75
C LEU A 3 2.99 -0.12 -4.12
N GLY A 4 4.17 0.52 -4.13
CA GLY A 4 4.31 1.93 -4.47
C GLY A 4 3.99 2.18 -5.95
N ASP A 5 4.41 1.29 -6.85
CA ASP A 5 4.17 1.41 -8.28
C ASP A 5 2.67 1.31 -8.62
N VAL A 6 1.95 0.39 -7.97
CA VAL A 6 0.48 0.29 -8.14
C VAL A 6 -0.22 1.57 -7.69
N LEU A 7 0.15 2.12 -6.52
CA LEU A 7 -0.41 3.40 -6.03
C LEU A 7 0.11 4.63 -6.80
N GLY A 8 1.17 4.46 -7.57
CA GLY A 8 1.66 5.41 -8.56
C GLY A 8 0.77 5.45 -9.80
N GLY A 9 0.42 4.28 -10.35
CA GLY A 9 -0.22 4.14 -11.67
C GLY A 9 -1.75 3.93 -11.69
N LEU A 10 -2.31 3.14 -10.77
CA LEU A 10 -3.76 2.84 -10.76
C LEU A 10 -4.62 4.10 -10.47
N PRO A 11 -4.31 4.94 -9.45
CA PRO A 11 -5.13 6.10 -9.14
C PRO A 11 -5.23 7.12 -10.30
N PRO A 12 -4.14 7.48 -11.01
CA PRO A 12 -4.25 8.31 -12.21
C PRO A 12 -5.09 7.68 -13.33
N ALA A 13 -5.00 6.36 -13.53
CA ALA A 13 -5.82 5.67 -14.53
C ALA A 13 -7.32 5.74 -14.18
N MET A 14 -7.68 5.62 -12.90
CA MET A 14 -9.06 5.83 -12.44
C MET A 14 -9.52 7.28 -12.61
N ALA A 15 -8.65 8.24 -12.29
CA ALA A 15 -8.95 9.66 -12.48
C ALA A 15 -9.17 10.01 -13.96
N ALA A 16 -8.41 9.40 -14.87
CA ALA A 16 -8.59 9.56 -16.31
C ALA A 16 -9.95 9.02 -16.82
N ASN A 17 -10.54 8.04 -16.12
CA ASN A 17 -11.90 7.54 -16.37
C ASN A 17 -13.01 8.41 -15.73
N GLY A 18 -12.68 9.59 -15.18
CA GLY A 18 -13.65 10.56 -14.68
C GLY A 18 -14.00 10.42 -13.19
N HIS A 19 -13.32 9.54 -12.45
CA HIS A 19 -13.51 9.44 -11.00
C HIS A 19 -12.75 10.54 -10.25
N ARG A 20 -13.30 11.00 -9.12
CA ARG A 20 -12.55 11.81 -8.15
C ARG A 20 -11.72 10.86 -7.27
N VAL A 21 -10.39 10.97 -7.33
CA VAL A 21 -9.49 9.99 -6.73
C VAL A 21 -8.51 10.63 -5.76
N MET A 22 -8.48 10.11 -4.53
CA MET A 22 -7.52 10.46 -3.49
C MET A 22 -6.59 9.27 -3.20
N THR A 23 -5.33 9.55 -2.93
CA THR A 23 -4.41 8.60 -2.27
C THR A 23 -4.01 9.17 -0.92
N VAL A 24 -4.02 8.33 0.12
CA VAL A 24 -3.57 8.70 1.47
C VAL A 24 -2.41 7.80 1.86
N SER A 25 -1.29 8.38 2.26
CA SER A 25 -0.10 7.64 2.71
C SER A 25 0.65 8.42 3.79
N PRO A 26 1.58 7.82 4.56
CA PRO A 26 2.37 8.58 5.50
C PRO A 26 3.37 9.54 4.84
N ARG A 27 3.68 10.63 5.53
CA ARG A 27 4.76 11.55 5.17
C ARG A 27 6.06 11.11 5.84
N TYR A 28 6.87 10.36 5.11
CA TYR A 28 8.15 9.84 5.63
C TYR A 28 9.30 10.85 5.54
N ASP A 29 9.14 11.91 4.76
CA ASP A 29 10.13 12.97 4.55
C ASP A 29 9.45 14.26 4.07
N GLN A 30 10.22 15.34 4.01
CA GLN A 30 9.78 16.65 3.59
C GLN A 30 9.71 16.74 2.06
N TYR A 31 8.65 16.18 1.48
CA TYR A 31 8.42 16.19 0.03
C TYR A 31 8.29 17.62 -0.52
N LYS A 32 9.12 17.97 -1.52
CA LYS A 32 9.23 19.32 -2.09
C LYS A 32 7.92 19.82 -2.73
N ASP A 33 7.14 18.91 -3.32
CA ASP A 33 5.91 19.21 -4.06
C ASP A 33 4.63 19.04 -3.24
N ALA A 34 4.75 18.78 -1.93
CA ALA A 34 3.62 18.69 -1.01
C ALA A 34 3.55 19.93 -0.10
N TRP A 35 2.37 20.56 -0.02
CA TRP A 35 2.12 21.70 0.85
C TRP A 35 1.22 21.32 2.03
N ASP A 36 1.39 22.01 3.16
CA ASP A 36 0.52 21.83 4.33
C ASP A 36 -0.89 22.36 4.02
N THR A 37 -1.92 21.57 4.32
CA THR A 37 -3.31 22.00 4.17
C THR A 37 -3.77 22.94 5.29
N GLY A 38 -3.01 23.02 6.39
CA GLY A 38 -3.38 23.79 7.57
C GLY A 38 -4.49 23.14 8.41
N VAL A 39 -4.88 21.90 8.10
CA VAL A 39 -5.94 21.16 8.79
C VAL A 39 -5.33 20.16 9.76
N PRO A 40 -5.35 20.44 11.09
CA PRO A 40 -5.01 19.45 12.10
C PRO A 40 -6.23 18.57 12.41
N VAL A 41 -5.98 17.31 12.76
CA VAL A 41 -6.99 16.39 13.29
C VAL A 41 -6.43 15.66 14.49
N GLU A 42 -7.24 15.55 15.54
CA GLU A 42 -6.95 14.77 16.74
C GLU A 42 -7.48 13.34 16.58
N ILE A 43 -6.62 12.36 16.83
CA ILE A 43 -6.94 10.93 16.70
C ILE A 43 -6.59 10.23 17.99
N GLU A 44 -7.49 9.40 18.49
CA GLU A 44 -7.23 8.56 19.66
C GLU A 44 -6.57 7.23 19.25
N VAL A 45 -5.30 7.04 19.63
CA VAL A 45 -4.54 5.80 19.38
C VAL A 45 -3.84 5.37 20.67
N GLY A 46 -4.04 4.10 21.08
CA GLY A 46 -3.36 3.57 22.26
C GLY A 46 -3.65 4.32 23.56
N GLY A 47 -4.88 4.84 23.70
CA GLY A 47 -5.31 5.64 24.85
C GLY A 47 -4.68 7.04 24.94
N ARG A 48 -4.11 7.54 23.84
CA ARG A 48 -3.56 8.90 23.73
C ARG A 48 -4.21 9.62 22.56
N VAL A 49 -4.35 10.94 22.70
CA VAL A 49 -4.76 11.81 21.60
C VAL A 49 -3.50 12.28 20.88
N GLU A 50 -3.42 12.00 19.59
CA GLU A 50 -2.33 12.38 18.71
C GLU A 50 -2.83 13.37 17.67
N THR A 51 -2.12 14.46 17.46
CA THR A 51 -2.45 15.43 16.42
C THR A 51 -1.72 15.09 15.13
N VAL A 52 -2.47 14.81 14.07
CA VAL A 52 -1.92 14.66 12.72
C VAL A 52 -2.22 15.90 11.88
N ARG A 53 -1.36 16.15 10.90
CA ARG A 53 -1.60 17.15 9.85
C ARG A 53 -1.66 16.46 8.50
N PHE A 54 -2.28 17.13 7.53
CA PHE A 54 -2.35 16.63 6.16
C PHE A 54 -1.55 17.55 5.23
N PHE A 55 -0.64 16.96 4.48
CA PHE A 55 0.01 17.60 3.34
C PHE A 55 -0.66 17.15 2.05
N HIS A 56 -0.74 18.03 1.06
CA HIS A 56 -1.44 17.78 -0.18
C HIS A 56 -0.57 18.10 -1.40
N CYS A 57 -0.77 17.32 -2.46
CA CYS A 57 -0.22 17.54 -3.78
C CYS A 57 -1.25 17.05 -4.82
N TYR A 58 -1.62 17.90 -5.78
CA TYR A 58 -2.48 17.49 -6.89
C TYR A 58 -1.65 17.17 -8.13
N LYS A 59 -1.70 15.92 -8.60
CA LYS A 59 -0.86 15.45 -9.70
C LYS A 59 -1.54 14.36 -10.52
N ARG A 60 -1.52 14.50 -11.86
CA ARG A 60 -2.12 13.54 -12.82
C ARG A 60 -3.59 13.22 -12.50
N GLY A 61 -4.37 14.24 -12.12
CA GLY A 61 -5.79 14.10 -11.80
C GLY A 61 -6.11 13.59 -10.39
N VAL A 62 -5.09 13.27 -9.58
CA VAL A 62 -5.23 12.64 -8.26
C VAL A 62 -4.86 13.61 -7.15
N ASP A 63 -5.70 13.67 -6.11
CA ASP A 63 -5.36 14.31 -4.84
C ASP A 63 -4.47 13.37 -4.01
N ARG A 64 -3.19 13.71 -3.88
CA ARG A 64 -2.25 12.95 -3.05
C ARG A 64 -2.13 13.61 -1.69
N VAL A 65 -2.56 12.90 -0.66
CA VAL A 65 -2.59 13.34 0.72
C VAL A 65 -1.55 12.55 1.52
N PHE A 66 -0.74 13.27 2.28
CA PHE A 66 0.30 12.70 3.13
C PHE A 66 0.00 13.01 4.60
N VAL A 67 -0.11 11.97 5.42
CA VAL A 67 -0.33 12.09 6.88
C VAL A 67 1.00 12.42 7.54
N ASP A 68 1.08 13.62 8.12
CA ASP A 68 2.26 14.15 8.80
C ASP A 68 2.12 13.92 10.30
N HIS A 69 3.12 13.24 10.86
CA HIS A 69 3.26 12.95 12.29
C HIS A 69 4.73 12.59 12.58
N PRO A 70 5.29 12.94 13.76
CA PRO A 70 6.68 12.63 14.11
C PRO A 70 7.06 11.15 14.01
N SER A 71 6.10 10.23 14.20
CA SER A 71 6.35 8.79 14.08
C SER A 71 6.64 8.33 12.64
N PHE A 72 6.25 9.09 11.63
CA PHE A 72 6.51 8.75 10.22
C PHE A 72 7.76 9.42 9.67
N LEU A 73 7.98 10.68 10.03
CA LEU A 73 9.07 11.51 9.50
C LEU A 73 10.44 10.85 9.69
N GLU A 74 11.37 11.20 8.81
CA GLU A 74 12.77 10.77 8.81
C GLU A 74 13.03 9.27 8.57
N ARG A 75 12.11 8.58 7.88
CA ARG A 75 12.26 7.14 7.56
C ARG A 75 12.46 6.88 6.07
N VAL A 76 13.51 7.47 5.49
CA VAL A 76 13.83 7.33 4.06
C VAL A 76 15.25 6.82 3.86
N TRP A 77 15.34 5.63 3.26
CA TRP A 77 16.60 5.05 2.84
C TRP A 77 17.27 5.94 1.79
N GLY A 78 18.57 6.17 1.93
CA GLY A 78 19.34 7.08 1.07
C GLY A 78 19.34 8.55 1.49
N LYS A 79 18.43 8.98 2.36
CA LYS A 79 18.48 10.33 2.98
C LYS A 79 18.82 10.28 4.45
N THR A 80 18.04 9.53 5.23
CA THR A 80 18.25 9.39 6.69
C THR A 80 18.92 8.08 7.07
N GLY A 81 19.05 7.14 6.11
CA GLY A 81 19.59 5.81 6.36
C GLY A 81 18.59 4.84 7.03
N SER A 82 17.42 5.34 7.43
CA SER A 82 16.33 4.53 8.00
C SER A 82 15.43 3.97 6.91
N LYS A 83 14.98 2.72 7.03
CA LYS A 83 13.93 2.17 6.13
C LYS A 83 12.54 2.49 6.68
N ILE A 84 11.52 2.30 5.83
CA ILE A 84 10.13 2.67 6.12
C ILE A 84 9.54 1.86 7.29
N TYR A 85 9.76 0.55 7.28
CA TYR A 85 9.07 -0.42 8.15
C TYR A 85 9.94 -0.93 9.32
N GLY A 86 11.26 -0.76 9.23
CA GLY A 86 12.21 -1.28 10.20
C GLY A 86 13.63 -0.73 10.01
N PRO A 87 14.53 -0.91 10.99
CA PRO A 87 15.93 -0.48 10.87
C PRO A 87 16.70 -1.33 9.86
N SER A 88 16.39 -2.62 9.75
CA SER A 88 17.05 -3.58 8.87
C SER A 88 16.00 -4.45 8.15
N ALA A 89 16.43 -5.26 7.16
CA ALA A 89 15.49 -6.19 6.53
C ALA A 89 15.21 -7.35 7.50
N GLY A 90 13.94 -7.70 7.72
CA GLY A 90 13.53 -8.75 8.65
C GLY A 90 13.35 -8.29 10.11
N GLU A 91 13.70 -7.05 10.43
CA GLU A 91 13.45 -6.45 11.76
C GLU A 91 12.50 -5.26 11.60
N ASP A 92 11.33 -5.33 12.24
CA ASP A 92 10.32 -4.28 12.22
C ASP A 92 10.50 -3.26 13.35
N TYR A 93 10.11 -2.00 13.12
CA TYR A 93 10.00 -1.05 14.24
C TYR A 93 8.86 -1.44 15.18
N LYS A 94 9.13 -1.35 16.49
CA LYS A 94 8.15 -1.61 17.55
C LYS A 94 6.91 -0.73 17.47
N ASP A 95 7.04 0.46 16.90
CA ASP A 95 5.96 1.43 16.77
C ASP A 95 5.07 1.21 15.53
N ASN A 96 5.31 0.17 14.72
CA ASN A 96 4.51 -0.12 13.52
C ASN A 96 3.00 -0.19 13.81
N GLN A 97 2.60 -0.82 14.93
CA GLN A 97 1.18 -0.89 15.31
C GLN A 97 0.58 0.49 15.55
N PHE A 98 1.27 1.34 16.30
CA PHE A 98 0.84 2.72 16.53
C PHE A 98 0.76 3.50 15.21
N ARG A 99 1.81 3.45 14.40
CA ARG A 99 1.92 4.18 13.13
C ARG A 99 0.80 3.82 12.16
N PHE A 100 0.55 2.54 11.94
CA PHE A 100 -0.43 2.12 10.94
C PHE A 100 -1.88 2.14 11.46
N SER A 101 -2.09 2.08 12.78
CA SER A 101 -3.39 2.45 13.38
C SER A 101 -3.69 3.94 13.16
N LEU A 102 -2.71 4.82 13.43
CA LEU A 102 -2.82 6.26 13.20
C LEU A 102 -3.10 6.58 11.72
N LEU A 103 -2.39 5.92 10.79
CA LEU A 103 -2.63 6.08 9.34
C LEU A 103 -4.07 5.71 8.97
N CYS A 104 -4.59 4.56 9.44
CA CYS A 104 -5.92 4.11 9.10
C CYS A 104 -7.00 5.08 9.56
N GLN A 105 -6.88 5.59 10.79
CA GLN A 105 -7.83 6.56 11.33
C GLN A 105 -7.71 7.91 10.61
N ALA A 106 -6.48 8.41 10.36
CA ALA A 106 -6.27 9.65 9.62
C ALA A 106 -6.83 9.58 8.19
N ALA A 107 -6.72 8.41 7.53
CA ALA A 107 -7.26 8.19 6.21
C ALA A 107 -8.80 8.18 6.17
N LEU A 108 -9.47 7.88 7.28
CA LEU A 108 -10.92 8.01 7.43
C LEU A 108 -11.36 9.46 7.71
N GLU A 109 -10.46 10.33 8.17
CA GLU A 109 -10.77 11.74 8.39
C GLU A 109 -10.58 12.58 7.12
N ALA A 110 -9.54 12.29 6.34
CA ALA A 110 -9.14 13.05 5.16
C ALA A 110 -10.29 13.35 4.17
N PRO A 111 -11.18 12.40 3.80
CA PRO A 111 -12.26 12.68 2.85
C PRO A 111 -13.30 13.69 3.37
N ARG A 112 -13.46 13.80 4.69
CA ARG A 112 -14.44 14.67 5.34
C ARG A 112 -13.91 16.06 5.63
N VAL A 113 -12.66 16.16 6.06
CA VAL A 113 -12.11 17.41 6.59
C VAL A 113 -11.36 18.26 5.55
N LEU A 114 -10.86 17.65 4.47
CA LEU A 114 -10.03 18.35 3.50
C LEU A 114 -10.88 18.97 2.38
N ASN A 115 -10.93 20.29 2.35
CA ASN A 115 -11.57 21.05 1.27
C ASN A 115 -10.62 21.19 0.07
N LEU A 116 -10.74 20.31 -0.93
CA LEU A 116 -9.82 20.21 -2.08
C LEU A 116 -10.47 20.69 -3.37
N ASN A 117 -9.89 21.74 -3.97
CA ASN A 117 -10.48 22.46 -5.11
C ASN A 117 -9.59 22.44 -6.37
N SER A 118 -8.58 21.56 -6.41
CA SER A 118 -7.64 21.48 -7.54
C SER A 118 -8.24 20.81 -8.79
N ASN A 119 -9.34 20.07 -8.65
CA ASN A 119 -9.99 19.38 -9.76
C ASN A 119 -11.01 20.31 -10.46
N LYS A 120 -11.06 20.28 -11.79
CA LYS A 120 -11.99 21.10 -12.60
C LYS A 120 -13.47 20.68 -12.50
N TYR A 121 -13.75 19.44 -12.12
CA TYR A 121 -15.11 18.88 -12.08
C TYR A 121 -15.64 18.69 -10.66
N PHE A 122 -14.75 18.68 -9.66
CA PHE A 122 -15.09 18.40 -8.27
C PHE A 122 -14.41 19.41 -7.35
N SER A 123 -15.14 19.88 -6.34
CA SER A 123 -14.69 20.85 -5.35
C SER A 123 -15.20 20.45 -3.97
N GLY A 124 -14.67 21.07 -2.91
CA GLY A 124 -15.10 20.77 -1.54
C GLY A 124 -14.46 19.50 -0.96
N PRO A 125 -14.97 19.02 0.18
CA PRO A 125 -14.61 17.71 0.71
C PRO A 125 -15.03 16.57 -0.24
N TYR A 126 -14.42 15.40 -0.06
CA TYR A 126 -14.85 14.18 -0.75
C TYR A 126 -16.17 13.67 -0.19
N GLY A 127 -16.41 13.89 1.11
CA GLY A 127 -17.64 13.50 1.80
C GLY A 127 -17.68 12.03 2.20
N ASP A 128 -18.89 11.53 2.41
CA ASP A 128 -19.15 10.21 2.99
C ASP A 128 -19.49 9.12 1.96
N GLU A 129 -19.82 9.52 0.72
CA GLU A 129 -20.16 8.63 -0.38
C GLU A 129 -18.89 8.18 -1.12
N VAL A 130 -18.10 7.32 -0.47
CA VAL A 130 -16.76 6.94 -0.92
C VAL A 130 -16.55 5.43 -0.94
N VAL A 131 -15.69 4.97 -1.86
CA VAL A 131 -15.15 3.61 -1.84
C VAL A 131 -13.68 3.70 -1.42
N PHE A 132 -13.35 3.09 -0.28
CA PHE A 132 -11.97 2.97 0.18
C PHE A 132 -11.31 1.74 -0.47
N ILE A 133 -10.07 1.91 -0.93
CA ILE A 133 -9.23 0.81 -1.36
C ILE A 133 -8.06 0.71 -0.38
N ALA A 134 -8.16 -0.22 0.55
CA ALA A 134 -7.12 -0.53 1.53
C ALA A 134 -6.12 -1.51 0.90
N ASN A 135 -4.82 -1.21 1.00
CA ASN A 135 -3.72 -1.96 0.39
C ASN A 135 -2.81 -2.55 1.47
N ASP A 136 -2.69 -3.87 1.50
CA ASP A 136 -1.90 -4.68 2.45
C ASP A 136 -2.21 -4.42 3.94
N TRP A 137 -1.52 -5.17 4.81
CA TRP A 137 -1.73 -5.17 6.26
C TRP A 137 -1.66 -3.77 6.90
N HIS A 138 -0.85 -2.86 6.35
CA HIS A 138 -0.69 -1.48 6.84
C HIS A 138 -2.00 -0.70 6.89
N THR A 139 -2.97 -1.06 6.05
CA THR A 139 -4.28 -0.39 5.98
C THR A 139 -5.44 -1.33 6.34
N ALA A 140 -5.14 -2.53 6.82
CA ALA A 140 -6.15 -3.55 7.11
C ALA A 140 -7.06 -3.22 8.30
N LEU A 141 -6.69 -2.22 9.13
CA LEU A 141 -7.56 -1.71 10.20
C LEU A 141 -8.62 -0.73 9.71
N LEU A 142 -8.46 -0.13 8.51
CA LEU A 142 -9.42 0.83 7.96
C LEU A 142 -10.86 0.30 7.95
N PRO A 143 -11.17 -0.90 7.40
CA PRO A 143 -12.54 -1.43 7.44
C PRO A 143 -13.05 -1.67 8.87
N CYS A 144 -12.18 -2.04 9.80
CA CYS A 144 -12.53 -2.24 11.20
C CYS A 144 -12.95 -0.92 11.86
N TYR A 145 -12.13 0.14 11.71
CA TYR A 145 -12.42 1.46 12.26
C TYR A 145 -13.66 2.07 11.61
N LEU A 146 -13.81 1.96 10.29
CA LEU A 146 -14.98 2.43 9.56
C LEU A 146 -16.27 1.86 10.16
N LYS A 147 -16.33 0.53 10.33
CA LYS A 147 -17.50 -0.16 10.89
C LYS A 147 -17.72 0.11 12.37
N ALA A 148 -16.66 0.18 13.16
CA ALA A 148 -16.75 0.28 14.62
C ALA A 148 -17.01 1.70 15.13
N ILE A 149 -16.42 2.71 14.47
CA ILE A 149 -16.38 4.08 14.99
C ILE A 149 -17.28 5.02 14.19
N TYR A 150 -17.28 4.91 12.86
CA TYR A 150 -17.93 5.88 11.99
C TYR A 150 -19.38 5.50 11.66
N LYS A 151 -19.61 4.27 11.17
CA LYS A 151 -20.96 3.83 10.78
C LYS A 151 -22.01 3.92 11.91
N PRO A 152 -21.70 3.58 13.18
CA PRO A 152 -22.66 3.73 14.28
C PRO A 152 -23.06 5.18 14.58
N LYS A 153 -22.28 6.16 14.09
CA LYS A 153 -22.54 7.59 14.24
C LYS A 153 -23.30 8.18 13.04
N GLY A 154 -23.77 7.35 12.10
CA GLY A 154 -24.41 7.81 10.85
C GLY A 154 -23.42 8.44 9.87
N ILE A 155 -22.13 8.15 10.02
CA ILE A 155 -21.06 8.63 9.12
C ILE A 155 -20.64 7.49 8.21
N TYR A 156 -20.39 7.77 6.93
CA TYR A 156 -19.95 6.76 5.94
C TYR A 156 -20.93 5.58 5.79
N GLU A 157 -22.24 5.79 5.95
CA GLU A 157 -23.25 4.71 5.94
C GLU A 157 -23.16 3.87 4.66
N ASN A 158 -23.09 4.55 3.51
CA ASN A 158 -22.99 3.94 2.19
C ASN A 158 -21.56 3.60 1.76
N ALA A 159 -20.55 4.04 2.51
CA ALA A 159 -19.16 3.78 2.14
C ALA A 159 -18.84 2.28 2.15
N LYS A 160 -17.97 1.89 1.21
CA LYS A 160 -17.54 0.50 1.01
C LYS A 160 -16.03 0.38 1.04
N VAL A 161 -15.52 -0.76 1.47
CA VAL A 161 -14.08 -1.05 1.51
C VAL A 161 -13.74 -2.23 0.62
N VAL A 162 -12.81 -2.00 -0.30
CA VAL A 162 -12.10 -3.03 -1.06
C VAL A 162 -10.73 -3.23 -0.42
N PHE A 163 -10.40 -4.45 -0.03
CA PHE A 163 -9.08 -4.80 0.49
C PHE A 163 -8.24 -5.50 -0.58
N CYS A 164 -7.10 -4.92 -0.92
CA CYS A 164 -6.18 -5.40 -1.92
C CYS A 164 -4.95 -6.04 -1.26
N ILE A 165 -4.76 -7.34 -1.50
CA ILE A 165 -3.60 -8.11 -1.05
C ILE A 165 -2.54 -8.06 -2.15
N HIS A 166 -1.47 -7.31 -1.94
CA HIS A 166 -0.30 -7.29 -2.83
C HIS A 166 0.69 -8.38 -2.46
N ASN A 167 0.85 -8.67 -1.15
CA ASN A 167 1.73 -9.74 -0.69
C ASN A 167 1.21 -10.41 0.59
N ILE A 168 0.91 -11.70 0.51
CA ILE A 168 0.35 -12.49 1.61
C ILE A 168 1.33 -12.82 2.72
N ALA A 169 2.64 -12.71 2.46
CA ALA A 169 3.68 -12.99 3.45
C ALA A 169 3.66 -11.98 4.61
N TYR A 170 3.20 -10.75 4.36
CA TYR A 170 3.22 -9.65 5.32
C TYR A 170 1.81 -9.36 5.84
N GLN A 171 1.49 -9.85 7.04
CA GLN A 171 0.11 -9.89 7.54
C GLN A 171 -0.18 -8.99 8.74
N GLY A 172 0.83 -8.33 9.32
CA GLY A 172 0.68 -7.60 10.58
C GLY A 172 0.29 -8.54 11.73
N ARG A 173 1.17 -9.49 12.04
CA ARG A 173 0.99 -10.47 13.12
C ARG A 173 1.60 -9.93 14.41
N PHE A 174 0.79 -9.62 15.40
CA PHE A 174 1.23 -9.01 16.67
C PHE A 174 0.77 -9.83 17.88
N PRO A 175 1.37 -9.65 19.07
CA PRO A 175 0.90 -10.26 20.31
C PRO A 175 -0.59 -10.02 20.57
N ILE A 176 -1.28 -11.03 21.11
CA ILE A 176 -2.72 -10.93 21.42
C ILE A 176 -3.04 -9.83 22.45
N SER A 177 -2.09 -9.51 23.32
CA SER A 177 -2.20 -8.42 24.31
C SER A 177 -2.38 -7.05 23.67
N ASP A 178 -1.91 -6.88 22.43
CA ASP A 178 -1.80 -5.58 21.80
C ASP A 178 -3.14 -5.14 21.17
N PHE A 179 -4.15 -6.03 21.16
CA PHE A 179 -5.50 -5.69 20.67
C PHE A 179 -6.09 -4.47 21.41
N SER A 180 -5.85 -4.34 22.72
CA SER A 180 -6.37 -3.22 23.51
C SER A 180 -5.81 -1.87 23.06
N VAL A 181 -4.59 -1.84 22.49
CA VAL A 181 -3.94 -0.62 21.99
C VAL A 181 -4.64 -0.09 20.74
N LEU A 182 -5.40 -0.93 20.03
CA LEU A 182 -6.10 -0.54 18.81
C LEU A 182 -7.36 0.30 19.09
N ASN A 183 -7.82 0.41 20.34
CA ASN A 183 -9.05 1.11 20.71
C ASN A 183 -10.28 0.62 19.90
N LEU A 184 -10.30 -0.67 19.54
CA LEU A 184 -11.42 -1.30 18.85
C LEU A 184 -12.35 -2.02 19.85
N PRO A 185 -13.67 -2.03 19.60
CA PRO A 185 -14.61 -2.80 20.41
C PRO A 185 -14.26 -4.30 20.50
N GLU A 186 -14.45 -4.90 21.68
CA GLU A 186 -14.07 -6.29 21.97
C GLU A 186 -14.78 -7.31 21.06
N ASN A 187 -15.97 -6.99 20.54
CA ASN A 187 -16.70 -7.86 19.61
C ASN A 187 -15.97 -8.06 18.26
N LEU A 188 -15.04 -7.16 17.87
CA LEU A 188 -14.22 -7.33 16.67
C LEU A 188 -13.01 -8.24 16.88
N LYS A 189 -12.66 -8.57 18.11
CA LYS A 189 -11.44 -9.36 18.42
C LYS A 189 -11.40 -10.71 17.72
N GLY A 190 -12.57 -11.33 17.49
CA GLY A 190 -12.67 -12.59 16.73
C GLY A 190 -12.18 -12.48 15.28
N SER A 191 -12.29 -11.29 14.66
CA SER A 191 -11.77 -11.03 13.32
C SER A 191 -10.23 -11.01 13.31
N PHE A 192 -9.60 -10.59 14.41
CA PHE A 192 -8.15 -10.56 14.57
C PHE A 192 -7.54 -11.87 15.05
N ASP A 193 -8.29 -12.67 15.80
CA ASP A 193 -7.77 -13.85 16.49
C ASP A 193 -7.17 -14.87 15.50
N PHE A 194 -5.90 -15.22 15.70
CA PHE A 194 -5.14 -16.00 14.74
C PHE A 194 -4.16 -16.93 15.47
N ILE A 195 -4.08 -18.17 15.02
CA ILE A 195 -3.09 -19.13 15.50
C ILE A 195 -1.94 -19.14 14.50
N ASP A 196 -0.82 -18.54 14.90
CA ASP A 196 0.41 -18.48 14.11
C ASP A 196 1.24 -19.75 14.35
N GLY A 197 1.92 -20.24 13.31
CA GLY A 197 2.98 -21.24 13.44
C GLY A 197 2.67 -22.61 12.84
N TYR A 198 2.00 -22.66 11.70
CA TYR A 198 1.93 -23.85 10.86
C TYR A 198 3.35 -24.27 10.42
N ASN A 199 3.71 -25.53 10.66
CA ASN A 199 5.05 -26.10 10.44
C ASN A 199 6.23 -25.32 11.06
N LYS A 200 6.00 -24.43 12.01
CA LYS A 200 7.05 -23.72 12.77
C LYS A 200 7.21 -24.32 14.18
N PRO A 201 8.42 -24.28 14.77
CA PRO A 201 8.67 -24.83 16.10
C PRO A 201 7.89 -24.09 17.21
N VAL A 202 7.43 -22.87 16.93
CA VAL A 202 6.66 -22.04 17.88
C VAL A 202 5.28 -21.76 17.30
N LYS A 203 4.26 -22.38 17.90
CA LYS A 203 2.85 -22.04 17.68
C LYS A 203 2.38 -21.05 18.75
N GLY A 204 1.61 -20.05 18.36
CA GLY A 204 1.15 -19.03 19.30
C GLY A 204 -0.09 -18.28 18.84
N ARG A 205 -0.94 -17.93 19.80
CA ARG A 205 -2.11 -17.07 19.56
C ARG A 205 -1.64 -15.62 19.39
N LYS A 206 -2.07 -14.98 18.30
CA LYS A 206 -1.71 -13.61 17.89
C LYS A 206 -2.95 -12.87 17.41
N ILE A 207 -2.84 -11.55 17.28
CA ILE A 207 -3.71 -10.79 16.37
C ILE A 207 -3.10 -10.76 14.98
N ASN A 208 -3.95 -10.81 13.95
CA ASN A 208 -3.56 -10.73 12.55
C ASN A 208 -4.40 -9.66 11.85
N TRP A 209 -3.76 -8.56 11.48
CA TRP A 209 -4.44 -7.42 10.89
C TRP A 209 -4.97 -7.73 9.49
N MET A 210 -4.21 -8.44 8.66
CA MET A 210 -4.66 -8.84 7.34
C MET A 210 -5.89 -9.74 7.39
N LYS A 211 -5.95 -10.69 8.34
CA LYS A 211 -7.15 -11.50 8.60
C LYS A 211 -8.36 -10.62 8.89
N ALA A 212 -8.20 -9.63 9.78
CA ALA A 212 -9.28 -8.69 10.09
C ALA A 212 -9.69 -7.86 8.85
N GLY A 213 -8.73 -7.36 8.07
CA GLY A 213 -8.99 -6.64 6.82
C GLY A 213 -9.78 -7.47 5.81
N ILE A 214 -9.44 -8.76 5.65
CA ILE A 214 -10.17 -9.70 4.77
C ILE A 214 -11.60 -9.91 5.26
N LEU A 215 -11.80 -10.12 6.56
CA LEU A 215 -13.12 -10.40 7.14
C LEU A 215 -14.02 -9.16 7.19
N GLU A 216 -13.43 -7.99 7.42
CA GLU A 216 -14.19 -6.77 7.63
C GLU A 216 -14.40 -5.93 6.36
N SER A 217 -13.76 -6.27 5.24
CA SER A 217 -13.98 -5.56 3.98
C SER A 217 -15.20 -6.08 3.21
N ASP A 218 -15.79 -5.22 2.38
CA ASP A 218 -16.91 -5.60 1.50
C ASP A 218 -16.45 -6.44 0.31
N ARG A 219 -15.19 -6.26 -0.12
CA ARG A 219 -14.58 -7.06 -1.20
C ARG A 219 -13.09 -7.26 -1.00
N VAL A 220 -12.60 -8.45 -1.39
CA VAL A 220 -11.17 -8.76 -1.40
C VAL A 220 -10.69 -8.95 -2.83
N VAL A 221 -9.56 -8.33 -3.15
CA VAL A 221 -8.87 -8.42 -4.44
C VAL A 221 -7.38 -8.68 -4.25
N THR A 222 -6.72 -9.14 -5.31
CA THR A 222 -5.27 -9.31 -5.37
C THR A 222 -4.75 -9.00 -6.76
N VAL A 223 -3.43 -8.98 -6.92
CA VAL A 223 -2.70 -8.41 -8.06
C VAL A 223 -2.53 -9.35 -9.26
N SER A 224 -3.16 -10.54 -9.24
CA SER A 224 -3.14 -11.49 -10.36
C SER A 224 -4.21 -12.57 -10.22
N PRO A 225 -4.92 -12.98 -11.30
CA PRO A 225 -5.85 -14.11 -11.29
C PRO A 225 -5.20 -15.43 -10.84
N PHE A 226 -3.97 -15.70 -11.26
CA PHE A 226 -3.27 -16.92 -10.88
C PHE A 226 -2.84 -16.87 -9.41
N TYR A 227 -2.34 -15.72 -8.95
CA TYR A 227 -2.01 -15.54 -7.54
C TYR A 227 -3.25 -15.68 -6.65
N ALA A 228 -4.43 -15.20 -7.09
CA ALA A 228 -5.69 -15.45 -6.38
C ALA A 228 -5.99 -16.95 -6.19
N GLN A 229 -5.68 -17.79 -7.18
CA GLN A 229 -5.80 -19.24 -7.08
C GLN A 229 -4.76 -19.83 -6.12
N GLU A 230 -3.51 -19.36 -6.18
CA GLU A 230 -2.46 -19.79 -5.24
C GLU A 230 -2.86 -19.48 -3.79
N LEU A 231 -3.35 -18.28 -3.51
CA LEU A 231 -3.74 -17.86 -2.16
C LEU A 231 -4.80 -18.74 -1.50
N VAL A 232 -5.70 -19.34 -2.29
CA VAL A 232 -6.76 -20.24 -1.78
C VAL A 232 -6.39 -21.71 -1.88
N SER A 233 -5.24 -22.05 -2.45
CA SER A 233 -4.85 -23.43 -2.75
C SER A 233 -4.43 -24.23 -1.52
N GLY A 234 -3.92 -23.57 -0.49
CA GLY A 234 -3.54 -24.21 0.76
C GLY A 234 -2.74 -23.29 1.67
N GLU A 235 -2.51 -23.75 2.89
CA GLU A 235 -1.90 -22.99 3.97
C GLU A 235 -0.48 -22.49 3.69
N ASP A 236 0.33 -23.21 2.89
CA ASP A 236 1.68 -22.78 2.51
C ASP A 236 1.64 -21.52 1.63
N LYS A 237 0.73 -21.49 0.64
CA LYS A 237 0.60 -20.40 -0.34
C LYS A 237 -0.26 -19.25 0.17
N GLY A 238 -1.31 -19.56 0.92
CA GLY A 238 -2.15 -18.56 1.60
C GLY A 238 -1.58 -18.11 2.94
N VAL A 239 -0.44 -18.66 3.35
CA VAL A 239 0.27 -18.36 4.59
C VAL A 239 -0.69 -18.35 5.78
N GLU A 240 -1.38 -19.48 5.98
CA GLU A 240 -2.38 -19.74 7.03
C GLU A 240 -3.68 -18.90 6.96
N LEU A 241 -3.87 -18.11 5.90
CA LEU A 241 -5.10 -17.37 5.63
C LEU A 241 -5.93 -17.96 4.48
N ASP A 242 -5.47 -19.05 3.86
CA ASP A 242 -6.10 -19.69 2.70
C ASP A 242 -7.59 -19.99 2.92
N ASN A 243 -7.94 -20.57 4.08
CA ASN A 243 -9.32 -20.92 4.41
C ASN A 243 -10.20 -19.68 4.59
N ILE A 244 -9.64 -18.61 5.14
CA ILE A 244 -10.36 -17.34 5.32
C ILE A 244 -10.62 -16.70 3.95
N ILE A 245 -9.60 -16.63 3.09
CA ILE A 245 -9.70 -16.08 1.74
C ILE A 245 -10.67 -16.90 0.89
N ARG A 246 -10.63 -18.23 0.97
CA ARG A 246 -11.55 -19.13 0.26
C ARG A 246 -13.01 -18.86 0.64
N ARG A 247 -13.27 -18.62 1.94
CA ARG A 247 -14.62 -18.34 2.45
C ARG A 247 -15.16 -16.98 2.01
N THR A 248 -14.33 -15.95 2.00
CA THR A 248 -14.75 -14.59 1.59
C THR A 248 -14.78 -14.42 0.07
N GLY A 249 -14.05 -15.26 -0.65
CA GLY A 249 -13.79 -15.09 -2.08
C GLY A 249 -12.73 -14.02 -2.33
N ILE A 250 -12.01 -14.15 -3.44
CA ILE A 250 -10.97 -13.22 -3.87
C ILE A 250 -10.98 -13.09 -5.39
N THR A 251 -10.68 -11.89 -5.89
CA THR A 251 -10.56 -11.64 -7.33
C THR A 251 -9.19 -11.11 -7.67
N GLY A 252 -8.51 -11.80 -8.57
CA GLY A 252 -7.23 -11.35 -9.09
C GLY A 252 -7.41 -10.41 -10.28
N ILE A 253 -6.71 -9.28 -10.24
CA ILE A 253 -6.65 -8.28 -11.30
C ILE A 253 -5.17 -8.03 -11.57
N VAL A 254 -4.71 -8.30 -12.79
CA VAL A 254 -3.30 -8.14 -13.15
C VAL A 254 -2.89 -6.68 -13.03
N ASN A 255 -1.76 -6.42 -12.37
CA ASN A 255 -1.17 -5.09 -12.32
C ASN A 255 -0.82 -4.57 -13.71
N GLY A 256 -1.08 -3.29 -13.95
CA GLY A 256 -0.55 -2.56 -15.09
C GLY A 256 0.88 -2.07 -14.87
N MET A 257 1.36 -1.28 -15.82
CA MET A 257 2.64 -0.56 -15.75
C MET A 257 2.43 0.87 -16.24
N ASP A 258 3.16 1.83 -15.69
CA ASP A 258 3.12 3.21 -16.19
C ASP A 258 3.86 3.32 -17.51
N VAL A 259 3.12 3.32 -18.62
CA VAL A 259 3.66 3.41 -19.99
C VAL A 259 4.20 4.79 -20.36
N GLN A 260 4.10 5.79 -19.48
CA GLN A 260 4.78 7.08 -19.68
C GLN A 260 6.17 7.07 -19.05
N GLU A 261 6.30 6.40 -17.89
CA GLU A 261 7.59 6.21 -17.23
C GLU A 261 8.42 5.12 -17.92
N TRP A 262 7.80 3.98 -18.21
CA TRP A 262 8.42 2.82 -18.83
C TRP A 262 8.13 2.77 -20.32
N ASN A 263 8.81 3.62 -21.10
CA ASN A 263 8.67 3.68 -22.55
C ASN A 263 10.04 3.76 -23.24
N PRO A 264 10.53 2.67 -23.86
CA PRO A 264 11.86 2.66 -24.49
C PRO A 264 11.99 3.66 -25.66
N ALA A 265 10.90 4.13 -26.24
CA ALA A 265 10.92 5.10 -27.33
C ALA A 265 11.17 6.53 -26.83
N THR A 266 10.90 6.82 -25.56
CA THR A 266 11.03 8.16 -24.97
C THR A 266 11.85 8.18 -23.68
N ASP A 267 12.40 7.03 -23.27
CA ASP A 267 13.15 6.88 -22.02
C ASP A 267 14.34 7.84 -21.99
N LYS A 268 14.49 8.57 -20.89
CA LYS A 268 15.57 9.53 -20.67
C LYS A 268 16.86 8.88 -20.19
N TYR A 269 16.80 7.63 -19.73
CA TYR A 269 17.96 6.85 -19.26
C TYR A 269 18.54 5.95 -20.35
N LEU A 270 17.90 5.85 -21.52
CA LEU A 270 18.43 5.13 -22.67
C LEU A 270 19.08 6.10 -23.65
N ASP A 271 20.37 5.86 -23.93
CA ASP A 271 21.09 6.56 -25.00
C ASP A 271 20.52 6.20 -26.38
N THR A 272 20.20 4.92 -26.59
CA THR A 272 19.56 4.42 -27.80
C THR A 272 18.11 4.04 -27.51
N LYS A 273 17.20 4.95 -27.86
CA LYS A 273 15.76 4.74 -27.77
C LYS A 273 15.28 3.81 -28.88
N TYR A 274 14.22 3.06 -28.61
CA TYR A 274 13.68 2.09 -29.56
C TYR A 274 12.20 1.82 -29.36
N ASP A 275 11.59 1.25 -30.38
CA ASP A 275 10.22 0.74 -30.38
C ASP A 275 10.18 -0.72 -30.85
N ASN A 276 8.99 -1.26 -31.08
CA ASN A 276 8.81 -2.64 -31.53
C ASN A 276 9.36 -2.92 -32.94
N THR A 277 9.56 -1.89 -33.77
CA THR A 277 10.07 -2.04 -35.14
C THR A 277 11.60 -1.97 -35.21
N THR A 278 12.21 -1.26 -34.26
CA THR A 278 13.67 -0.99 -34.21
C THR A 278 14.41 -1.82 -33.14
N VAL A 279 13.68 -2.64 -32.38
CA VAL A 279 14.19 -3.38 -31.21
C VAL A 279 15.41 -4.26 -31.52
N LEU A 280 15.45 -4.90 -32.69
CA LEU A 280 16.53 -5.82 -33.06
C LEU A 280 17.85 -5.11 -33.37
N ASP A 281 17.79 -3.87 -33.85
CA ASP A 281 18.97 -3.05 -34.11
C ASP A 281 19.43 -2.32 -32.85
N ALA A 282 18.47 -1.84 -32.04
CA ALA A 282 18.76 -1.02 -30.87
C ALA A 282 19.17 -1.81 -29.62
N LYS A 283 18.55 -2.96 -29.32
CA LYS A 283 18.87 -3.72 -28.10
C LYS A 283 20.34 -4.19 -28.03
N PRO A 284 21.00 -4.60 -29.12
CA PRO A 284 22.44 -4.86 -29.09
C PRO A 284 23.26 -3.68 -28.58
N LEU A 285 22.93 -2.45 -29.00
CA LEU A 285 23.61 -1.23 -28.55
C LEU A 285 23.34 -0.96 -27.06
N VAL A 286 22.07 -1.08 -26.63
CA VAL A 286 21.68 -0.95 -25.21
C VAL A 286 22.37 -2.01 -24.35
N LYS A 287 22.54 -3.23 -24.87
CA LYS A 287 23.22 -4.33 -24.18
C LYS A 287 24.72 -4.09 -24.05
N GLU A 288 25.37 -3.60 -25.11
CA GLU A 288 26.80 -3.25 -25.08
C GLU A 288 27.05 -2.13 -24.05
N ALA A 289 26.16 -1.13 -23.98
CA ALA A 289 26.21 -0.08 -22.95
C ALA A 289 26.07 -0.65 -21.53
N LEU A 290 25.08 -1.53 -21.29
CA LEU A 290 24.92 -2.22 -20.01
C LEU A 290 26.16 -3.04 -19.65
N GLN A 291 26.69 -3.84 -20.59
CA GLN A 291 27.89 -4.66 -20.37
C GLN A 291 29.07 -3.79 -19.95
N ALA A 292 29.28 -2.65 -20.62
CA ALA A 292 30.31 -1.69 -20.27
C ALA A 292 30.10 -1.10 -18.87
N GLU A 293 28.86 -0.69 -18.53
CA GLU A 293 28.50 -0.10 -17.24
C GLU A 293 28.73 -1.06 -16.06
N VAL A 294 28.38 -2.35 -16.23
CA VAL A 294 28.52 -3.36 -15.17
C VAL A 294 29.83 -4.15 -15.22
N GLY A 295 30.76 -3.79 -16.11
CA GLY A 295 32.08 -4.41 -16.21
C GLY A 295 32.10 -5.84 -16.78
N LEU A 296 31.14 -6.19 -17.63
CA LEU A 296 31.12 -7.46 -18.37
C LEU A 296 31.86 -7.32 -19.72
N PRO A 297 32.33 -8.43 -20.33
CA PRO A 297 32.83 -8.40 -21.70
C PRO A 297 31.79 -7.81 -22.66
N VAL A 298 32.18 -6.77 -23.40
CA VAL A 298 31.31 -6.10 -24.38
C VAL A 298 31.26 -6.94 -25.65
N ASP A 299 30.23 -7.77 -25.76
CA ASP A 299 29.96 -8.62 -26.92
C ASP A 299 28.45 -8.84 -27.06
N ARG A 300 27.89 -8.33 -28.17
CA ARG A 300 26.48 -8.46 -28.52
C ARG A 300 26.01 -9.92 -28.67
N ASN A 301 26.91 -10.87 -28.92
CA ASN A 301 26.56 -12.27 -29.12
C ASN A 301 26.45 -13.07 -27.81
N ILE A 302 27.06 -12.61 -26.71
CA ILE A 302 27.03 -13.29 -25.41
C ILE A 302 25.69 -13.05 -24.72
N PRO A 303 24.83 -14.04 -24.43
CA PRO A 303 23.56 -13.82 -23.74
C PRO A 303 23.74 -13.10 -22.39
N VAL A 304 22.84 -12.17 -22.07
CA VAL A 304 22.82 -11.45 -20.78
C VAL A 304 21.53 -11.80 -20.07
N ILE A 305 21.65 -12.29 -18.84
CA ILE A 305 20.52 -12.60 -17.95
C ILE A 305 20.54 -11.56 -16.82
N GLY A 306 19.41 -10.88 -16.60
CA GLY A 306 19.23 -9.91 -15.53
C GLY A 306 18.33 -10.45 -14.43
N PHE A 307 18.75 -10.30 -13.18
CA PHE A 307 17.91 -10.54 -12.00
C PHE A 307 17.63 -9.21 -11.31
N ILE A 308 16.35 -8.89 -11.14
CA ILE A 308 15.88 -7.72 -10.37
C ILE A 308 14.83 -8.22 -9.39
N GLY A 309 15.15 -8.14 -8.10
CA GLY A 309 14.28 -8.61 -7.03
C GLY A 309 14.81 -8.17 -5.67
N ARG A 310 13.95 -8.26 -4.64
CA ARG A 310 14.42 -8.14 -3.26
C ARG A 310 15.17 -9.43 -2.89
N LEU A 311 16.29 -9.29 -2.18
CA LEU A 311 17.02 -10.41 -1.62
C LEU A 311 16.37 -10.79 -0.28
N GLU A 312 15.34 -11.63 -0.36
CA GLU A 312 14.60 -12.19 0.77
C GLU A 312 14.56 -13.73 0.60
N GLU A 313 14.61 -14.48 1.71
CA GLU A 313 14.52 -15.95 1.74
C GLU A 313 13.09 -16.47 1.58
#